data_AF-A0A8T3NWG6-F1
#
_entry.id   AF-A0A8T3NWG6-F1
#
_cell.length_a   1.000
_cell.length_b   1.000
_cell.length_c   1.000
_cell.angle_alpha   90.00
_cell.angle_beta   90.00
_cell.angle_gamma   90.00
#
_symmetry.space_group_name_H-M   'P 1'
#
loop_
_entity.id
_entity.type
_entity.pdbx_description
1 polymer ?
#
loop_
_entity_poly.entity_id
_entity_poly.type
_entity_poly.pdbx_seq_one_letter_code
_entity_poly.pdbx_strand_id
1 'polypeptide(L)'
;MNDLSGPGTSGFSEFDRLGAVFRRTLGLLDALHSTGDLPDGASEVLATETLPHIEDMEEGFRARLRAAEAGLDELRSLVMLGGLGLPQPRDGAEARAALIEAMRARAGAGGERELTRSPSRRIAAVEHARLVFALMPTYASDAVRFPAGRRTYADIAAPRSPLELCGRIEELERGLWSVATGRRPRSADPGYRRIYGFFDVGEHLVSGGLRPT
;
A
#
# COMPACT_ATOMS: atom_id res chain seq x y z
N MET A 1 22.35 -14.85 29.96
CA MET A 1 22.56 -15.30 28.58
C MET A 1 21.62 -14.45 27.74
N ASN A 2 22.15 -13.42 27.08
CA ASN A 2 21.37 -12.36 26.45
C ASN A 2 20.66 -12.88 25.20
N ASP A 3 19.35 -12.75 25.18
CA ASP A 3 18.50 -12.94 24.00
C ASP A 3 18.45 -11.61 23.22
N LEU A 4 19.31 -11.48 22.21
CA LEU A 4 19.33 -10.36 21.28
C LEU A 4 18.56 -10.74 20.01
N SER A 5 17.25 -10.93 20.15
CA SER A 5 16.35 -10.99 19.01
C SER A 5 15.88 -9.56 18.70
N GLY A 6 16.68 -8.80 17.95
CA GLY A 6 16.21 -7.58 17.30
C GLY A 6 15.09 -7.91 16.30
N PRO A 7 14.23 -6.96 15.91
CA PRO A 7 13.18 -7.20 14.94
C PRO A 7 13.80 -7.74 13.65
N GLY A 8 13.47 -8.99 13.29
CA GLY A 8 14.02 -9.66 12.12
C GLY A 8 13.68 -8.87 10.86
N THR A 9 14.69 -8.59 10.04
CA THR A 9 14.48 -8.04 8.70
C THR A 9 13.80 -9.09 7.83
N SER A 10 12.78 -8.68 7.07
CA SER A 10 12.00 -9.56 6.19
C SER A 10 12.80 -10.11 5.00
N GLY A 11 14.01 -9.59 4.77
CA GLY A 11 14.84 -9.89 3.60
C GLY A 11 14.42 -9.13 2.34
N PHE A 12 13.34 -8.34 2.41
CA PHE A 12 12.84 -7.51 1.32
C PHE A 12 12.74 -6.05 1.78
N SER A 13 13.61 -5.20 1.23
CA SER A 13 13.81 -3.83 1.70
C SER A 13 12.54 -2.97 1.71
N GLU A 14 11.59 -3.23 0.82
CA GLU A 14 10.33 -2.48 0.78
C GLU A 14 9.39 -2.83 1.94
N PHE A 15 9.36 -4.10 2.38
CA PHE A 15 8.54 -4.48 3.54
C PHE A 15 9.15 -3.96 4.84
N ASP A 16 10.48 -3.99 4.96
CA ASP A 16 11.17 -3.41 6.12
C ASP A 16 10.92 -1.90 6.22
N ARG A 17 11.00 -1.20 5.08
CA ARG A 17 10.67 0.22 4.99
C ARG A 17 9.22 0.49 5.39
N LEU A 18 8.29 -0.29 4.85
CA LEU A 18 6.86 -0.18 5.16
C LEU A 18 6.61 -0.36 6.66
N GLY A 19 7.18 -1.39 7.28
CA GLY A 19 7.05 -1.61 8.73
C GLY A 19 7.60 -0.45 9.56
N ALA A 20 8.72 0.14 9.12
CA ALA A 20 9.30 1.30 9.78
C ALA A 20 8.38 2.54 9.69
N VAL A 21 7.75 2.78 8.54
CA VAL A 21 6.77 3.87 8.37
C VAL A 21 5.59 3.66 9.32
N PHE A 22 4.95 2.49 9.26
CA PHE A 22 3.76 2.19 10.07
C PHE A 22 4.03 2.30 11.57
N ARG A 23 5.15 1.74 12.05
CA ARG A 23 5.53 1.80 13.46
C ARG A 23 5.79 3.23 13.93
N ARG A 24 6.52 4.03 13.14
CA ARG A 24 6.80 5.43 13.49
C ARG A 24 5.54 6.26 13.48
N THR A 25 4.71 6.16 12.44
CA THR A 25 3.45 6.89 12.38
C THR A 25 2.53 6.53 13.54
N LEU A 26 2.42 5.24 13.88
CA LEU A 26 1.60 4.82 15.02
C LEU A 26 2.11 5.40 16.34
N GLY A 27 3.42 5.39 16.57
CA GLY A 27 4.03 6.02 17.75
C GLY A 27 3.74 7.52 17.85
N LEU A 28 3.70 8.24 16.72
CA LEU A 28 3.30 9.65 16.68
C LEU A 28 1.81 9.84 17.01
N LEU A 29 0.94 8.95 16.52
CA LEU A 29 -0.49 8.98 16.82
C LEU A 29 -0.76 8.65 18.30
N ASP A 30 -0.01 7.71 18.88
CA ASP A 30 -0.05 7.39 20.31
C ASP A 30 0.36 8.57 21.19
N ALA A 31 1.45 9.23 20.82
CA ALA A 31 1.91 10.43 21.50
C ALA A 31 0.86 11.54 21.43
N LEU A 32 0.36 11.83 20.22
CA LEU A 32 -0.69 12.83 20.00
C LEU A 32 -1.96 12.54 20.80
N HIS A 33 -2.37 11.28 20.89
CA HIS A 33 -3.53 10.90 21.68
C HIS A 33 -3.28 11.10 23.19
N SER A 34 -2.09 10.71 23.67
CA SER A 34 -1.77 10.68 25.09
C SER A 34 -1.47 12.07 25.67
N THR A 35 -0.73 12.89 24.94
CA THR A 35 -0.30 14.23 25.39
C THR A 35 -1.20 15.34 24.86
N GLY A 36 -1.98 15.05 23.82
CA GLY A 36 -2.72 16.06 23.07
C GLY A 36 -1.84 16.87 22.11
N ASP A 37 -0.54 16.58 22.03
CA ASP A 37 0.44 17.33 21.25
C ASP A 37 1.35 16.41 20.43
N LEU A 38 1.74 16.89 19.24
CA LEU A 38 2.74 16.20 18.44
C LEU A 38 4.13 16.41 19.06
N PRO A 39 4.96 15.36 19.16
CA PRO A 39 6.36 15.50 19.54
C PRO A 39 7.13 16.42 18.59
N ASP A 40 8.23 17.00 19.07
CA ASP A 40 9.13 17.78 18.23
C ASP A 40 9.64 16.93 17.04
N GLY A 41 9.64 17.52 15.85
CA GLY A 41 10.03 16.82 14.61
C GLY A 41 8.96 15.87 14.04
N ALA A 42 7.83 15.64 14.71
CA ALA A 42 6.78 14.75 14.21
C ALA A 42 6.19 15.21 12.87
N SER A 43 6.00 16.52 12.68
CA SER A 43 5.53 17.08 11.40
C SER A 43 6.50 16.79 10.25
N GLU A 44 7.81 16.81 10.51
CA GLU A 44 8.84 16.47 9.52
C GLU A 44 8.79 14.99 9.16
N VAL A 45 8.64 14.09 10.14
CA VAL A 45 8.47 12.65 9.90
C VAL A 45 7.20 12.37 9.09
N LEU A 46 6.08 13.02 9.42
CA LEU A 46 4.85 12.89 8.66
C LEU A 46 5.04 13.37 7.21
N ALA A 47 5.71 14.50 7.00
CA ALA A 47 5.95 15.08 5.68
C ALA A 47 6.96 14.30 4.82
N THR A 48 7.99 13.71 5.42
CA THR A 48 9.10 13.08 4.69
C THR A 48 8.95 11.57 4.56
N GLU A 49 8.16 10.93 5.42
CA GLU A 49 8.00 9.47 5.42
C GLU A 49 6.54 9.05 5.20
N THR A 50 5.61 9.55 6.01
CA THR A 50 4.24 9.02 6.03
C THR A 50 3.43 9.49 4.82
N LEU A 51 3.38 10.80 4.55
CA LEU A 51 2.65 11.36 3.42
C LEU A 51 3.19 10.85 2.07
N PRO A 52 4.50 10.77 1.83
CA PRO A 52 5.04 10.13 0.63
C PRO A 52 4.67 8.66 0.48
N HIS A 53 4.43 7.94 1.57
CA HIS A 53 3.89 6.58 1.49
C HIS A 53 2.42 6.57 1.03
N ILE A 54 1.60 7.51 1.50
CA ILE A 54 0.21 7.65 1.03
C ILE A 54 0.19 8.07 -0.46
N GLU A 55 1.10 8.93 -0.89
CA GLU A 55 1.28 9.28 -2.31
C GLU A 55 1.63 8.03 -3.14
N ASP A 56 2.54 7.17 -2.67
CA ASP A 56 2.83 5.90 -3.36
C ASP A 56 1.59 5.00 -3.49
N MET A 57 0.70 4.99 -2.48
CA MET A 57 -0.55 4.24 -2.52
C MET A 57 -1.47 4.79 -3.61
N GLU A 58 -1.59 6.12 -3.71
CA GLU A 58 -2.40 6.79 -4.72
C GLU A 58 -1.86 6.54 -6.14
N GLU A 59 -0.54 6.70 -6.33
CA GLU A 59 0.11 6.44 -7.61
C GLU A 59 0.02 4.96 -8.00
N GLY A 60 0.17 4.05 -7.04
CA GLY A 60 0.00 2.61 -7.22
C GLY A 60 -1.44 2.24 -7.61
N PHE A 61 -2.42 2.87 -6.98
CA PHE A 61 -3.83 2.71 -7.33
C PHE A 61 -4.12 3.16 -8.76
N ARG A 62 -3.63 4.34 -9.16
CA ARG A 62 -3.75 4.83 -10.55
C ARG A 62 -3.09 3.88 -11.55
N ALA A 63 -1.89 3.38 -11.25
CA ALA A 63 -1.19 2.41 -12.11
C ALA A 63 -1.99 1.11 -12.26
N ARG A 64 -2.59 0.62 -11.18
CA ARG A 64 -3.45 -0.57 -11.18
C ARG A 64 -4.72 -0.37 -12.02
N LEU A 65 -5.39 0.77 -11.93
CA LEU A 65 -6.57 1.06 -12.75
C LEU A 65 -6.24 1.06 -14.24
N ARG A 66 -5.14 1.73 -14.62
CA ARG A 66 -4.65 1.72 -16.01
C ARG A 66 -4.35 0.30 -16.50
N ALA A 67 -3.74 -0.53 -15.65
CA ALA A 67 -3.47 -1.92 -15.98
C ALA A 67 -4.75 -2.77 -16.11
N ALA A 68 -5.80 -2.47 -15.34
CA ALA A 68 -7.08 -3.17 -15.42
C ALA A 68 -7.89 -2.82 -16.68
N GLU A 69 -7.68 -1.63 -17.23
CA GLU A 69 -8.26 -1.17 -18.51
C GLU A 69 -7.46 -1.63 -19.74
N ALA A 70 -6.23 -2.14 -19.54
CA ALA A 70 -5.40 -2.62 -20.63
C ALA A 70 -6.02 -3.86 -21.29
N GLY A 71 -6.08 -3.85 -22.63
CA GLY A 71 -6.54 -5.00 -23.40
C GLY A 71 -5.60 -6.20 -23.22
N LEU A 72 -6.12 -7.41 -23.43
CA LEU A 72 -5.33 -8.65 -23.31
C LEU A 72 -4.08 -8.65 -24.20
N ASP A 73 -4.18 -8.06 -25.40
CA ASP A 73 -3.05 -7.95 -26.35
C ASP A 73 -1.96 -6.97 -25.87
N GLU A 74 -2.35 -5.91 -25.16
CA GLU A 74 -1.43 -4.96 -24.54
C GLU A 74 -0.71 -5.64 -23.37
N LEU A 75 -1.45 -6.31 -22.48
CA LEU A 75 -0.87 -7.09 -21.38
C LEU A 75 0.08 -8.19 -21.88
N ARG A 76 -0.28 -8.88 -22.97
CA ARG A 76 0.56 -9.90 -23.60
C ARG A 76 1.85 -9.29 -24.15
N SER A 77 1.75 -8.14 -24.82
CA SER A 77 2.91 -7.41 -25.33
C SER A 77 3.84 -6.96 -24.20
N LEU A 78 3.29 -6.49 -23.07
CA LEU A 78 4.03 -6.12 -21.88
C LEU A 78 4.78 -7.31 -21.24
N VAL A 79 4.12 -8.46 -21.12
CA VAL A 79 4.72 -9.70 -20.59
C VAL A 79 5.88 -10.16 -21.48
N MET A 80 5.70 -10.13 -22.80
CA MET A 80 6.77 -10.48 -23.75
C MET A 80 7.95 -9.52 -23.66
N LEU A 81 7.68 -8.22 -23.56
CA LEU A 81 8.73 -7.18 -23.50
C LEU A 81 9.47 -7.18 -22.15
N GLY A 82 8.80 -7.56 -21.06
CA GLY A 82 9.40 -7.80 -19.76
C GLY A 82 10.23 -9.09 -19.64
N GLY A 83 10.36 -9.88 -20.72
CA GLY A 83 11.13 -11.14 -20.73
C GLY A 83 10.47 -12.28 -19.96
N LEU A 84 9.20 -12.12 -19.57
CA LEU A 84 8.36 -13.15 -18.94
C LEU A 84 7.58 -13.97 -19.99
N GLY A 85 7.90 -13.76 -21.26
CA GLY A 85 7.28 -14.37 -22.42
C GLY A 85 7.66 -15.83 -22.65
N LEU A 86 7.01 -16.42 -23.66
CA LEU A 86 7.25 -17.78 -24.14
C LEU A 86 8.77 -18.04 -24.36
N PRO A 87 9.23 -19.28 -24.14
CA PRO A 87 10.64 -19.64 -24.31
C PRO A 87 11.16 -19.23 -25.69
N GLN A 88 12.45 -18.91 -25.79
CA GLN A 88 13.06 -18.52 -27.07
C GLN A 88 12.74 -19.57 -28.15
N PRO A 89 12.42 -19.13 -29.39
CA PRO A 89 12.16 -20.04 -30.50
C PRO A 89 13.33 -21.01 -30.66
N ARG A 90 13.03 -22.30 -30.69
CA ARG A 90 14.04 -23.35 -30.77
C ARG A 90 14.51 -23.59 -32.20
N ASP A 91 13.69 -23.20 -33.17
CA ASP A 91 13.99 -23.36 -34.59
C ASP A 91 13.53 -22.16 -35.44
N GLY A 92 13.90 -22.21 -36.73
CA GLY A 92 13.60 -21.15 -37.68
C GLY A 92 12.12 -21.04 -38.06
N ALA A 93 11.31 -22.08 -37.85
CA ALA A 93 9.87 -22.03 -38.12
C ALA A 93 9.13 -21.33 -36.97
N GLU A 94 9.49 -21.65 -35.73
CA GLU A 94 9.00 -20.98 -34.53
C GLU A 94 9.38 -19.49 -34.52
N ALA A 95 10.61 -19.15 -34.94
CA ALA A 95 11.06 -17.76 -35.02
C ALA A 95 10.24 -16.93 -36.02
N ARG A 96 9.88 -17.52 -37.17
CA ARG A 96 9.03 -16.87 -38.17
C ARG A 96 7.59 -16.71 -37.70
N ALA A 97 7.04 -17.72 -37.01
CA ALA A 97 5.70 -17.64 -36.44
C ALA A 97 5.61 -16.56 -35.36
N ALA A 98 6.60 -16.49 -34.45
CA ALA A 98 6.67 -15.47 -33.42
C ALA A 98 6.78 -14.04 -33.99
N LEU A 99 7.54 -13.86 -35.09
CA LEU A 99 7.67 -12.59 -35.78
C LEU A 99 6.35 -12.13 -36.42
N ILE A 100 5.61 -13.04 -37.05
CA ILE A 100 4.32 -12.74 -37.70
C ILE A 100 3.28 -12.33 -36.64
N GLU A 101 3.22 -13.04 -35.51
CA GLU A 101 2.34 -12.70 -34.39
C GLU A 101 2.71 -11.33 -33.77
N ALA A 102 4.00 -11.04 -33.60
CA ALA A 102 4.46 -9.73 -33.12
C ALA A 102 4.10 -8.58 -34.08
N MET A 103 4.20 -8.81 -35.39
CA MET A 103 3.81 -7.82 -36.41
C MET A 103 2.30 -7.56 -36.40
N ARG A 104 1.47 -8.59 -36.20
CA ARG A 104 0.01 -8.43 -36.09
C ARG A 104 -0.40 -7.68 -34.82
N ALA A 105 0.23 -7.99 -33.68
CA ALA A 105 -0.01 -7.28 -32.43
C ALA A 105 0.33 -5.78 -32.56
N ARG A 106 1.43 -5.44 -33.22
CA ARG A 106 1.85 -4.04 -33.44
C ARG A 106 0.95 -3.27 -34.40
N ALA A 107 0.31 -3.95 -35.35
CA ALA A 107 -0.63 -3.32 -36.29
C ALA A 107 -2.00 -3.00 -35.66
N GLY A 108 -2.35 -3.65 -34.53
CA GLY A 108 -3.64 -3.46 -33.85
C GLY A 108 -3.62 -2.49 -32.65
N ALA A 109 -2.45 -2.15 -32.09
CA ALA A 109 -2.33 -1.31 -30.90
C ALA A 109 -2.08 0.16 -31.26
N GLY A 110 -3.07 1.02 -30.98
CA GLY A 110 -2.95 2.46 -31.14
C GLY A 110 -1.90 3.08 -30.22
N GLY A 111 -0.92 3.77 -30.82
CA GLY A 111 0.03 4.66 -30.16
C GLY A 111 1.16 3.95 -29.41
N GLU A 112 2.41 4.36 -29.65
CA GLU A 112 3.54 3.98 -28.79
C GLU A 112 3.30 4.54 -27.38
N ARG A 113 2.85 3.68 -26.47
CA ARG A 113 2.81 3.99 -25.03
C ARG A 113 4.17 3.63 -24.45
N GLU A 114 4.87 4.63 -23.93
CA GLU A 114 6.14 4.43 -23.25
C GLU A 114 5.95 3.51 -22.04
N LEU A 115 6.71 2.43 -21.99
CA LEU A 115 6.67 1.47 -20.88
C LEU A 115 7.48 2.02 -19.72
N THR A 116 6.83 2.79 -18.87
CA THR A 116 7.47 3.26 -17.63
C THR A 116 7.53 2.10 -16.64
N ARG A 117 8.74 1.80 -16.14
CA ARG A 117 8.89 0.89 -15.01
C ARG A 117 8.10 1.44 -13.83
N SER A 118 7.01 0.77 -13.44
CA SER A 118 6.34 1.11 -12.19
C SER A 118 7.30 0.79 -11.04
N PRO A 119 7.65 1.75 -10.18
CA PRO A 119 8.41 1.45 -8.97
C PRO A 119 7.65 0.38 -8.19
N SER A 120 8.30 -0.77 -7.93
CA SER A 120 7.70 -1.89 -7.18
C SER A 120 7.11 -1.42 -5.84
N ARG A 121 7.71 -0.37 -5.27
CA ARG A 121 7.23 0.37 -4.10
C ARG A 121 5.77 0.81 -4.18
N ARG A 122 5.31 1.37 -5.31
CA ARG A 122 3.94 1.88 -5.46
C ARG A 122 2.90 0.76 -5.48
N ILE A 123 3.22 -0.31 -6.19
CA ILE A 123 2.38 -1.51 -6.24
C ILE A 123 2.33 -2.16 -4.85
N ALA A 124 3.48 -2.30 -4.19
CA ALA A 124 3.54 -2.83 -2.83
C ALA A 124 2.73 -1.99 -1.84
N ALA A 125 2.81 -0.65 -1.92
CA ALA A 125 2.08 0.26 -1.07
C ALA A 125 0.56 0.10 -1.23
N VAL A 126 0.03 0.10 -2.46
CA VAL A 126 -1.40 -0.04 -2.68
C VAL A 126 -1.91 -1.43 -2.31
N GLU A 127 -1.17 -2.50 -2.61
CA GLU A 127 -1.60 -3.86 -2.23
C GLU A 127 -1.55 -4.07 -0.71
N HIS A 128 -0.54 -3.51 -0.04
CA HIS A 128 -0.49 -3.51 1.41
C HIS A 128 -1.71 -2.78 2.00
N ALA A 129 -2.03 -1.57 1.52
CA ALA A 129 -3.18 -0.82 2.00
C ALA A 129 -4.49 -1.60 1.83
N ARG A 130 -4.67 -2.29 0.70
CA ARG A 130 -5.85 -3.15 0.45
C ARG A 130 -5.94 -4.28 1.48
N LEU A 131 -4.82 -4.93 1.79
CA LEU A 131 -4.77 -5.98 2.81
C LEU A 131 -5.11 -5.43 4.20
N VAL A 132 -4.51 -4.30 4.58
CA VAL A 132 -4.80 -3.64 5.87
C VAL A 132 -6.29 -3.36 5.98
N PHE A 133 -6.89 -2.68 4.99
CA PHE A 133 -8.32 -2.37 5.04
C PHE A 133 -9.21 -3.62 5.06
N ALA A 134 -8.81 -4.70 4.41
CA ALA A 134 -9.55 -5.97 4.44
C ALA A 134 -9.47 -6.66 5.81
N LEU A 135 -8.35 -6.51 6.52
CA LEU A 135 -8.12 -7.13 7.84
C LEU A 135 -8.72 -6.33 8.98
N MET A 136 -8.87 -5.01 8.84
CA MET A 136 -9.40 -4.13 9.90
C MET A 136 -10.70 -4.67 10.54
N PRO A 137 -11.76 -5.03 9.81
CA PRO A 137 -13.02 -5.47 10.43
C PRO A 137 -12.89 -6.72 11.30
N THR A 138 -11.92 -7.58 10.99
CA THR A 138 -11.68 -8.87 11.66
C THR A 138 -10.48 -8.82 12.61
N TYR A 139 -9.90 -7.64 12.83
CA TYR A 139 -8.73 -7.51 13.68
C TYR A 139 -9.07 -7.85 15.13
N ALA A 140 -8.23 -8.69 15.74
CA ALA A 140 -8.48 -9.28 17.05
C ALA A 140 -8.61 -8.19 18.13
N SER A 141 -9.66 -8.26 18.94
CA SER A 141 -10.00 -7.21 19.91
C SER A 141 -8.95 -6.99 21.00
N ASP A 142 -8.19 -8.03 21.32
CA ASP A 142 -7.06 -7.99 22.26
C ASP A 142 -5.80 -7.34 21.66
N ALA A 143 -5.68 -7.32 20.33
CA ALA A 143 -4.59 -6.68 19.60
C ALA A 143 -4.86 -5.20 19.23
N VAL A 144 -6.10 -4.71 19.40
CA VAL A 144 -6.48 -3.32 19.12
C VAL A 144 -5.78 -2.38 20.11
N ARG A 145 -4.95 -1.47 19.59
CA ARG A 145 -4.25 -0.46 20.38
C ARG A 145 -5.01 0.85 20.54
N PHE A 146 -6.07 1.08 19.77
CA PHE A 146 -6.79 2.35 19.83
C PHE A 146 -7.27 2.68 21.26
N PRO A 147 -6.84 3.82 21.82
CA PRO A 147 -6.97 4.10 23.25
C PRO A 147 -8.38 4.48 23.73
N ALA A 148 -9.31 4.81 22.83
CA ALA A 148 -10.64 5.30 23.20
C ALA A 148 -11.80 4.42 22.70
N GLY A 149 -12.86 4.27 23.51
CA GLY A 149 -14.09 3.61 23.08
C GLY A 149 -13.95 2.08 22.94
N ARG A 150 -14.46 1.53 21.84
CA ARG A 150 -14.55 0.07 21.63
C ARG A 150 -13.23 -0.50 21.13
N ARG A 151 -12.75 -1.57 21.77
CA ARG A 151 -11.57 -2.36 21.35
C ARG A 151 -11.88 -3.31 20.19
N THR A 152 -12.27 -2.73 19.07
CA THR A 152 -12.54 -3.45 17.82
C THR A 152 -12.44 -2.45 16.68
N TYR A 153 -12.24 -2.91 15.45
CA TYR A 153 -12.42 -2.12 14.24
C TYR A 153 -13.55 -2.67 13.35
N ALA A 154 -14.40 -3.57 13.88
CA ALA A 154 -15.46 -4.25 13.14
C ALA A 154 -16.50 -3.31 12.47
N ASP A 155 -16.66 -2.10 13.00
CA ASP A 155 -17.53 -1.07 12.42
C ASP A 155 -16.88 -0.28 11.27
N ILE A 156 -15.59 -0.47 11.03
CA ILE A 156 -14.85 0.13 9.91
C ILE A 156 -14.92 -0.85 8.74
N ALA A 157 -15.90 -0.66 7.86
CA ALA A 157 -16.07 -1.52 6.69
C ALA A 157 -14.87 -1.43 5.72
N ALA A 158 -14.42 -2.60 5.25
CA ALA A 158 -13.44 -2.71 4.17
C ALA A 158 -14.01 -2.12 2.86
N PRO A 159 -13.20 -1.38 2.07
CA PRO A 159 -13.63 -0.85 0.79
C PRO A 159 -13.87 -1.99 -0.21
N ARG A 160 -15.04 -2.01 -0.83
CA ARG A 160 -15.50 -3.06 -1.75
C ARG A 160 -15.41 -2.64 -3.22
N SER A 161 -15.21 -1.35 -3.49
CA SER A 161 -15.07 -0.80 -4.83
C SER A 161 -13.79 0.03 -4.96
N PRO A 162 -13.29 0.25 -6.20
CA PRO A 162 -12.18 1.16 -6.43
C PRO A 162 -12.45 2.59 -5.92
N LEU A 163 -13.69 3.08 -6.05
CA LEU A 163 -14.08 4.40 -5.57
C LEU A 163 -14.01 4.49 -4.04
N GLU A 164 -14.49 3.47 -3.34
CA GLU A 164 -14.38 3.41 -1.88
C GLU A 164 -12.91 3.34 -1.42
N LEU A 165 -12.06 2.59 -2.13
CA LEU A 165 -10.63 2.53 -1.83
C LEU A 165 -9.95 3.90 -2.03
N CYS A 166 -10.24 4.60 -3.13
CA CYS A 166 -9.74 5.95 -3.39
C CYS A 166 -10.14 6.90 -2.26
N GLY A 167 -11.42 6.89 -1.87
CA GLY A 167 -11.93 7.70 -0.78
C GLY A 167 -11.25 7.40 0.57
N ARG A 168 -10.84 6.15 0.81
CA ARG A 168 -10.06 5.78 2.01
C ARG A 168 -8.63 6.32 1.96
N ILE A 169 -7.98 6.29 0.80
CA ILE A 169 -6.63 6.85 0.61
C ILE A 169 -6.66 8.37 0.85
N GLU A 170 -7.62 9.08 0.24
CA GLU A 170 -7.82 10.52 0.42
C GLU A 170 -8.18 10.90 1.87
N GLU A 171 -8.90 10.01 2.58
CA GLU A 171 -9.18 10.20 4.00
C GLU A 171 -7.91 10.13 4.85
N LEU A 172 -7.04 9.15 4.60
CA LEU A 172 -5.74 9.02 5.28
C LEU A 172 -4.89 10.27 5.03
N GLU A 173 -4.75 10.67 3.77
CA GLU A 173 -3.94 11.83 3.37
C GLU A 173 -4.42 13.11 4.07
N ARG A 174 -5.71 13.45 3.96
CA ARG A 174 -6.27 14.67 4.57
C ARG A 174 -6.14 14.66 6.09
N GLY A 175 -6.36 13.51 6.72
CA GLY A 175 -6.24 13.38 8.16
C GLY A 175 -4.81 13.55 8.64
N LEU A 176 -3.85 12.92 7.96
CA LEU A 176 -2.42 13.05 8.27
C LEU A 176 -1.91 14.45 7.99
N TRP A 177 -2.36 15.11 6.92
CA TRP A 177 -2.04 16.51 6.64
C TRP A 177 -2.58 17.45 7.74
N SER A 178 -3.82 17.22 8.18
CA SER A 178 -4.41 17.94 9.30
C SER A 178 -3.56 17.81 10.57
N VAL A 179 -3.13 16.58 10.88
CA VAL A 179 -2.23 16.31 12.01
C VAL A 179 -0.88 17.01 11.84
N ALA A 180 -0.24 16.88 10.68
CA ALA A 180 1.07 17.46 10.39
C ALA A 180 1.08 19.01 10.49
N THR A 181 -0.05 19.65 10.18
CA THR A 181 -0.23 21.11 10.31
C THR A 181 -0.66 21.55 11.72
N GLY A 182 -0.58 20.65 12.71
CA GLY A 182 -0.83 20.95 14.12
C GLY A 182 -2.30 20.98 14.51
N ARG A 183 -3.22 20.55 13.64
CA ARG A 183 -4.63 20.42 14.03
C ARG A 183 -4.82 19.15 14.82
N ARG A 184 -5.28 19.30 16.05
CA ARG A 184 -5.58 18.20 16.95
C ARG A 184 -6.91 17.53 16.55
N PRO A 185 -6.90 16.24 16.18
CA PRO A 185 -8.13 15.50 15.99
C PRO A 185 -8.85 15.35 17.33
N ARG A 186 -10.19 15.38 17.29
CA ARG A 186 -10.96 15.06 18.50
C ARG A 186 -10.83 13.56 18.76
N SER A 187 -10.60 13.15 20.00
CA SER A 187 -10.46 11.73 20.36
C SER A 187 -11.69 10.88 19.99
N ALA A 188 -12.87 11.50 19.96
CA ALA A 188 -14.13 10.88 19.52
C ALA A 188 -14.38 10.96 18.00
N ASP A 189 -13.48 11.54 17.22
CA ASP A 189 -13.63 11.67 15.76
C ASP A 189 -13.53 10.28 15.09
N PRO A 190 -14.59 9.81 14.41
CA PRO A 190 -14.56 8.54 13.69
C PRO A 190 -13.47 8.48 12.61
N GLY A 191 -13.10 9.62 12.01
CA GLY A 191 -12.01 9.69 11.02
C GLY A 191 -10.66 9.40 11.63
N TYR A 192 -10.37 10.00 12.80
CA TYR A 192 -9.13 9.75 13.51
C TYR A 192 -8.96 8.29 13.90
N ARG A 193 -10.03 7.65 14.38
CA ARG A 193 -10.02 6.22 14.70
C ARG A 193 -9.74 5.34 13.48
N ARG A 194 -10.23 5.70 12.29
CA ARG A 194 -9.93 4.97 11.05
C ARG A 194 -8.48 5.10 10.62
N ILE A 195 -7.91 6.30 10.72
CA ILE A 195 -6.49 6.55 10.44
C ILE A 195 -5.63 5.75 11.42
N TYR A 196 -5.92 5.84 12.72
CA TYR A 196 -5.21 5.07 13.73
C TYR A 196 -5.29 3.58 13.46
N GLY A 197 -6.50 3.05 13.23
CA GLY A 197 -6.70 1.62 12.97
C GLY A 197 -5.98 1.13 11.71
N PHE A 198 -5.85 1.96 10.68
CA PHE A 198 -5.04 1.64 9.50
C PHE A 198 -3.57 1.42 9.87
N PHE A 199 -2.97 2.34 10.64
CA PHE A 199 -1.57 2.19 11.06
C PHE A 199 -1.36 1.09 12.09
N ASP A 200 -2.32 0.88 12.99
CA ASP A 200 -2.29 -0.19 13.99
C ASP A 200 -2.26 -1.58 13.33
N VAL A 201 -3.23 -1.84 12.44
CA VAL A 201 -3.36 -3.12 11.73
C VAL A 201 -2.20 -3.32 10.75
N GLY A 202 -1.77 -2.27 10.05
CA GLY A 202 -0.65 -2.39 9.11
C GLY A 202 0.70 -2.61 9.80
N GLU A 203 0.95 -2.02 10.96
CA GLU A 203 2.15 -2.33 11.74
C GLU A 203 2.16 -3.80 12.16
N HIS A 204 1.02 -4.33 12.59
CA HIS A 204 0.90 -5.75 12.93
C HIS A 204 1.10 -6.66 11.73
N LEU A 205 0.53 -6.33 10.56
CA LEU A 205 0.67 -7.10 9.34
C LEU A 205 2.14 -7.25 8.93
N VAL A 206 2.93 -6.19 9.08
CA VAL A 206 4.36 -6.21 8.72
C VAL A 206 5.23 -6.85 9.80
N SER A 207 4.96 -6.60 11.08
CA SER A 207 5.79 -7.10 12.20
C SER A 207 5.45 -8.54 12.64
N GLY A 208 4.19 -8.95 12.53
CA GLY A 208 3.69 -10.23 13.04
C GLY A 208 3.38 -11.30 11.99
N GLY A 209 3.34 -10.90 10.70
CA GLY A 209 2.85 -11.72 9.59
C GLY A 209 1.33 -11.93 9.62
N LEU A 210 0.77 -12.49 8.54
CA LEU A 210 -0.63 -12.94 8.50
C LEU A 210 -0.79 -14.14 9.45
N ARG A 211 -1.19 -13.89 10.70
CA ARG A 211 -1.73 -14.93 11.57
C ARG A 211 -3.26 -14.90 11.43
N PRO A 212 -3.86 -15.74 10.57
CA PRO A 212 -5.31 -15.92 10.62
C PRO A 212 -5.63 -16.51 11.99
N THR A 213 -6.51 -15.82 12.73
CA THR A 213 -7.17 -16.34 13.93
C THR A 213 -8.14 -17.44 13.57
#